data_AF-A0A233S1S6-F1
#
_entry.id   AF-A0A233S1S6-F1
#
_cell.length_a   1.000
_cell.length_b   1.000
_cell.length_c   1.000
_cell.angle_alpha   90.00
_cell.angle_beta   90.00
_cell.angle_gamma   90.00
#
_symmetry.space_group_name_H-M   'P 1'
#
loop_
_entity.id
_entity.type
_entity.pdbx_description
1 polymer ?
#
loop_
_entity_poly.entity_id
_entity_poly.type
_entity_poly.pdbx_seq_one_letter_code
_entity_poly.pdbx_strand_id
1 'polypeptide(L)'
;MPDEKDSEFKRSGRLFAAVAVLRLLADPRGSLPGPEAFTGKDSPAERIDDLKSDPYNALLEAHKRGGEYAKAATAVFRSIPDFLERGLIPSKTIGERPLADFTAGYEAQLAKYREDHKGVLD
;
A
#
# COMPACT_ATOMS: atom_id res chain seq x y z
N MET A 1 -6.75 -25.84 -12.94
CA MET A 1 -7.17 -24.61 -13.67
C MET A 1 -6.19 -23.53 -13.28
N PRO A 2 -5.65 -22.72 -14.20
CA PRO A 2 -4.71 -21.69 -13.77
C PRO A 2 -5.52 -20.68 -12.95
N ASP A 3 -5.20 -20.56 -11.66
CA ASP A 3 -5.72 -19.52 -10.78
C ASP A 3 -5.72 -18.19 -11.54
N GLU A 4 -6.85 -17.48 -11.51
CA GLU A 4 -6.98 -16.15 -12.10
C GLU A 4 -5.71 -15.36 -11.78
N LYS A 5 -4.92 -15.04 -12.81
CA LYS A 5 -3.67 -14.29 -12.65
C LYS A 5 -4.01 -13.03 -11.86
N ASP A 6 -3.62 -12.99 -10.59
CA ASP A 6 -3.72 -11.81 -9.74
C ASP A 6 -3.18 -10.64 -10.55
N SER A 7 -4.01 -9.65 -10.86
CA SER A 7 -3.67 -8.67 -11.89
C SER A 7 -2.52 -7.79 -11.41
N GLU A 8 -1.74 -7.26 -12.34
CA GLU A 8 -0.68 -6.29 -12.02
C GLU A 8 -1.22 -5.09 -11.25
N PHE A 9 -2.43 -4.62 -11.58
CA PHE A 9 -3.10 -3.52 -10.91
C PHE A 9 -3.48 -3.86 -9.47
N LYS A 10 -4.01 -5.07 -9.23
CA LYS A 10 -4.33 -5.53 -7.89
C LYS A 10 -3.09 -5.60 -7.00
N ARG A 11 -1.97 -6.11 -7.51
CA ARG A 11 -0.68 -6.07 -6.78
C ARG A 11 -0.22 -4.65 -6.49
N SER A 12 -0.33 -3.74 -7.46
CA SER A 12 0.02 -2.33 -7.25
C SER A 12 -0.84 -1.66 -6.18
N GLY A 13 -2.12 -2.00 -6.10
CA GLY A 13 -3.00 -1.54 -5.02
C GLY A 13 -2.52 -2.00 -3.63
N ARG A 14 -2.07 -3.27 -3.53
CA ARG A 14 -1.47 -3.78 -2.28
C ARG A 14 -0.16 -3.08 -1.92
N LEU A 15 0.71 -2.83 -2.92
CA LEU A 15 1.94 -2.09 -2.71
C LEU A 15 1.64 -0.65 -2.25
N PHE A 16 0.69 0.02 -2.88
CA PHE A 16 0.25 1.35 -2.47
C PHE A 16 -0.25 1.34 -1.01
N ALA A 17 -1.04 0.34 -0.61
CA ALA A 17 -1.47 0.17 0.78
C ALA A 17 -0.27 0.05 1.72
N ALA A 18 0.73 -0.75 1.38
CA ALA A 18 1.92 -0.94 2.21
C ALA A 18 2.70 0.37 2.42
N VAL A 19 2.93 1.14 1.34
CA VAL A 19 3.64 2.43 1.42
C VAL A 19 2.81 3.47 2.20
N ALA A 20 1.50 3.54 1.95
CA ALA A 20 0.61 4.48 2.65
C ALA A 20 0.52 4.16 4.16
N VAL A 21 0.43 2.88 4.53
CA VAL A 21 0.42 2.45 5.93
C VAL A 21 1.77 2.69 6.61
N LEU A 22 2.89 2.43 5.94
CA LEU A 22 4.22 2.77 6.49
C LEU A 22 4.33 4.27 6.80
N ARG A 23 3.86 5.12 5.88
CA ARG A 23 3.82 6.57 6.10
C ARG A 23 2.98 6.94 7.32
N LEU A 24 1.80 6.33 7.51
CA LEU A 24 0.94 6.57 8.66
C LEU A 24 1.58 6.10 9.99
N LEU A 25 2.25 4.95 9.96
CA LEU A 25 2.96 4.41 11.11
C LEU A 25 4.19 5.27 11.47
N ALA A 26 4.77 5.98 10.51
CA ALA A 26 5.81 6.98 10.75
C ALA A 26 5.25 8.30 11.32
N ASP A 27 4.15 8.81 10.77
CA ASP A 27 3.49 10.04 11.19
C ASP A 27 1.95 9.86 11.23
N PRO A 28 1.33 9.81 12.43
CA PRO A 28 -0.10 9.57 12.58
C PRO A 28 -0.97 10.76 12.16
N ARG A 29 -0.37 11.90 11.79
CA ARG A 29 -1.10 13.08 11.29
C ARG A 29 -1.55 12.90 9.83
N GLY A 30 -1.01 11.91 9.13
CA GLY A 30 -1.46 11.54 7.80
C GLY A 30 -2.84 10.87 7.82
N SER A 31 -3.49 10.82 6.66
CA SER A 31 -4.67 10.01 6.44
C SER A 31 -4.41 9.00 5.33
N LEU A 32 -5.06 7.84 5.44
CA LEU A 32 -5.13 6.89 4.34
C LEU A 32 -6.17 7.39 3.34
N PRO A 33 -5.88 7.40 2.03
CA PRO A 33 -6.86 7.80 1.03
C PRO A 33 -8.02 6.81 0.98
N GLY A 34 -9.24 7.32 0.87
CA GLY A 34 -10.40 6.50 0.58
C GLY A 34 -10.41 6.01 -0.88
N PRO A 35 -11.17 4.93 -1.20
CA PRO A 35 -11.35 4.44 -2.56
C PRO A 35 -11.79 5.53 -3.57
N GLU A 36 -12.59 6.49 -3.11
CA GLU A 36 -13.09 7.62 -3.88
C GLU A 36 -11.98 8.60 -4.33
N ALA A 37 -10.80 8.55 -3.69
CA ALA A 37 -9.64 9.34 -4.09
C ALA A 37 -8.94 8.76 -5.34
N PHE A 38 -9.29 7.55 -5.78
CA PHE A 38 -8.66 6.91 -6.93
C PHE A 38 -9.45 7.20 -8.21
N THR A 39 -8.77 7.76 -9.20
CA THR A 39 -9.32 8.06 -10.53
C THR A 39 -8.59 7.28 -11.62
N GLY A 40 -9.17 7.12 -12.80
CA GLY A 40 -8.46 6.46 -13.92
C GLY A 40 -7.29 7.26 -14.50
N LYS A 41 -7.05 8.47 -14.03
CA LYS A 41 -6.09 9.41 -14.65
C LYS A 41 -4.65 9.20 -14.23
N ASP A 42 -4.41 8.57 -13.09
CA ASP A 42 -3.06 8.37 -12.55
C ASP A 42 -2.67 6.91 -12.67
N SER A 43 -1.45 6.66 -13.14
CA SER A 43 -0.83 5.33 -13.12
C SER A 43 -0.56 4.85 -11.69
N PRO A 44 -0.42 3.53 -11.46
CA PRO A 44 -0.07 3.04 -10.12
C PRO A 44 1.27 3.57 -9.62
N ALA A 45 2.25 3.78 -10.50
CA ALA A 45 3.55 4.35 -10.12
C ALA A 45 3.41 5.81 -9.63
N GLU A 46 2.69 6.66 -10.38
CA GLU A 46 2.44 8.06 -9.99
C GLU A 46 1.75 8.14 -8.63
N ARG A 47 0.77 7.26 -8.37
CA ARG A 47 0.08 7.18 -7.07
C ARG A 47 1.05 6.90 -5.92
N ILE A 48 1.94 5.93 -6.09
CA ILE A 48 2.93 5.57 -5.08
C ILE A 48 3.90 6.74 -4.86
N ASP A 49 4.37 7.37 -5.93
CA ASP A 49 5.28 8.52 -5.85
C ASP A 49 4.62 9.73 -5.18
N ASP A 50 3.31 9.92 -5.33
CA ASP A 50 2.55 11.01 -4.72
C ASP A 50 2.27 10.81 -3.22
N LEU A 51 2.52 9.61 -2.69
CA LEU A 51 2.60 9.44 -1.24
C LEU A 51 3.79 10.21 -0.65
N LYS A 52 4.79 10.59 -1.47
CA LYS A 52 6.02 11.29 -1.07
C LYS A 52 6.64 10.67 0.18
N SER A 53 6.63 9.33 0.22
CA SER A 53 7.08 8.54 1.35
C SER A 53 8.15 7.57 0.91
N ASP A 54 9.34 7.74 1.49
CA ASP A 54 10.41 6.77 1.37
C ASP A 54 10.18 5.64 2.41
N PRO A 55 9.99 4.37 1.97
CA PRO A 55 9.65 3.27 2.88
C PRO A 55 10.72 2.99 3.95
N TYR A 56 12.00 3.23 3.63
CA TYR A 56 13.10 3.03 4.57
C TYR A 56 13.08 4.10 5.67
N ASN A 57 12.94 5.37 5.31
CA ASN A 57 12.82 6.45 6.27
C ASN A 57 11.55 6.30 7.13
N ALA A 58 10.42 5.92 6.53
CA ALA A 58 9.19 5.65 7.26
C ALA A 58 9.37 4.53 8.31
N LEU A 59 10.08 3.46 7.96
CA LEU A 59 10.42 2.39 8.89
C LEU A 59 11.26 2.92 10.07
N LEU A 60 12.28 3.74 9.80
CA LEU A 60 13.13 4.33 10.85
C LEU A 60 12.33 5.23 11.80
N GLU A 61 11.45 6.09 11.27
CA GLU A 61 10.60 6.96 12.09
C GLU A 61 9.61 6.15 12.95
N ALA A 62 9.00 5.11 12.39
CA ALA A 62 8.13 4.22 13.17
C ALA A 62 8.88 3.49 14.29
N HIS A 63 10.16 3.13 14.07
CA HIS A 63 11.02 2.56 15.12
C HIS A 63 11.32 3.55 16.25
N LYS A 64 11.49 4.84 15.95
CA LYS A 64 11.66 5.88 16.98
C LYS A 64 10.43 6.01 17.88
N ARG A 65 9.23 5.73 17.36
CA ARG A 65 7.98 5.71 18.15
C ARG A 65 7.89 4.49 19.08
N GLY A 66 8.58 3.41 18.74
CA GLY A 66 8.69 2.20 19.57
C GLY A 66 7.40 1.39 19.66
N GLY A 67 7.45 0.32 20.47
CA GLY A 67 6.29 -0.51 20.79
C GLY A 67 5.60 -1.12 19.56
N GLU A 68 4.28 -1.05 19.54
CA GLU A 68 3.45 -1.62 18.47
C GLU A 68 3.66 -0.94 17.10
N TYR A 69 4.06 0.34 17.07
CA TYR A 69 4.37 1.05 15.82
C TYR A 69 5.58 0.44 15.11
N ALA A 70 6.64 0.14 15.86
CA ALA A 70 7.85 -0.48 15.32
C ALA A 70 7.56 -1.91 14.79
N LYS A 71 6.73 -2.68 15.51
CA LYS A 71 6.31 -4.03 15.10
C LYS A 71 5.48 -4.00 13.82
N ALA A 72 4.44 -3.15 13.78
CA ALA A 72 3.58 -3.00 12.61
C ALA A 72 4.38 -2.54 11.39
N ALA A 73 5.23 -1.52 11.54
CA ALA A 73 6.03 -1.01 10.43
C ALA A 73 7.00 -2.06 9.89
N THR A 74 7.61 -2.86 10.78
CA THR A 74 8.49 -3.97 10.36
C THR A 74 7.72 -5.04 9.57
N ALA A 75 6.50 -5.39 10.00
CA ALA A 75 5.67 -6.37 9.31
C ALA A 75 5.22 -5.86 7.93
N VAL A 76 4.78 -4.60 7.84
CA VAL A 76 4.38 -3.97 6.58
C VAL A 76 5.56 -3.86 5.63
N PHE A 77 6.72 -3.39 6.09
CA PHE A 77 7.92 -3.27 5.26
C PHE A 77 8.37 -4.62 4.67
N ARG A 78 8.30 -5.70 5.46
CA ARG A 78 8.64 -7.06 5.00
C ARG A 78 7.73 -7.58 3.89
N SER A 79 6.51 -7.06 3.75
CA SER A 79 5.56 -7.48 2.71
C SER A 79 5.78 -6.79 1.36
N ILE A 80 6.57 -5.71 1.30
CA ILE A 80 6.80 -4.95 0.05
C ILE A 80 7.35 -5.83 -1.10
N PRO A 81 8.37 -6.68 -0.88
CA PRO A 81 8.92 -7.53 -1.95
C PRO A 81 7.87 -8.45 -2.59
N ASP A 82 6.95 -9.00 -1.80
CA ASP A 82 5.90 -9.92 -2.28
C ASP A 82 5.01 -9.29 -3.36
N PHE A 83 4.82 -7.97 -3.31
CA PHE A 83 4.03 -7.24 -4.30
C PHE A 83 4.79 -6.95 -5.60
N LEU A 84 6.11 -7.12 -5.60
CA LEU A 84 7.01 -6.89 -6.73
C LEU A 84 7.48 -8.18 -7.43
N GLU A 85 7.31 -9.36 -6.81
CA GLU A 85 7.84 -10.64 -7.29
C GLU A 85 7.39 -11.02 -8.73
N ARG A 86 6.26 -10.49 -9.20
CA ARG A 86 5.65 -10.85 -10.48
C ARG A 86 5.81 -9.78 -11.58
N GLY A 87 6.72 -8.83 -11.39
CA GLY A 87 7.08 -7.82 -12.39
C GLY A 87 6.93 -6.39 -11.92
N LEU A 88 7.32 -5.46 -12.80
CA LEU A 88 7.31 -4.02 -12.52
C LEU A 88 5.89 -3.48 -12.33
N ILE A 89 5.81 -2.39 -11.56
CA ILE A 89 4.59 -1.60 -11.40
C ILE A 89 4.24 -0.94 -12.74
N PRO A 90 3.00 -1.07 -13.24
CA PRO A 90 2.58 -0.41 -14.48
C PRO A 90 2.79 1.10 -14.40
N SER A 91 3.36 1.69 -15.45
CA SER A 91 3.54 3.14 -15.62
C SER A 91 2.49 3.80 -16.52
N LYS A 92 1.59 3.00 -17.11
CA LYS A 92 0.49 3.47 -17.95
C LYS A 92 -0.73 3.88 -17.13
N THR A 93 -1.48 4.84 -17.65
CA THR A 93 -2.76 5.30 -17.09
C THR A 93 -3.75 4.15 -16.94
N ILE A 94 -4.54 4.22 -15.89
CA ILE A 94 -5.45 3.15 -15.46
C ILE A 94 -6.83 3.36 -16.12
N GLY A 95 -7.21 2.53 -17.08
CA GLY A 95 -8.61 2.47 -17.55
C GLY A 95 -9.56 1.97 -16.44
N GLU A 96 -10.89 2.01 -16.65
CA GLU A 96 -11.89 1.68 -15.60
C GLU A 96 -11.70 0.30 -14.94
N ARG A 97 -11.48 -0.76 -15.73
CA ARG A 97 -11.27 -2.12 -15.19
C ARG A 97 -9.95 -2.24 -14.39
N PRO A 98 -8.81 -1.76 -14.91
CA PRO A 98 -7.59 -1.60 -14.11
C PRO A 98 -7.77 -0.83 -12.79
N LEU A 99 -8.68 0.15 -12.74
CA LEU A 99 -8.94 0.95 -11.53
C LEU A 99 -9.64 0.11 -10.47
N ALA A 100 -10.67 -0.64 -10.87
CA ALA A 100 -11.38 -1.55 -9.96
C ALA A 100 -10.44 -2.58 -9.34
N ASP A 101 -9.53 -3.17 -10.13
CA ASP A 101 -8.53 -4.12 -9.63
C ASP A 101 -7.55 -3.48 -8.64
N PHE A 102 -7.06 -2.28 -8.95
CA PHE A 102 -6.19 -1.51 -8.05
C PHE A 102 -6.89 -1.23 -6.72
N THR A 103 -8.11 -0.69 -6.76
CA THR A 103 -8.91 -0.39 -5.57
C THR A 103 -9.16 -1.64 -4.75
N ALA A 104 -9.56 -2.75 -5.37
CA ALA A 104 -9.79 -4.01 -4.68
C ALA A 104 -8.51 -4.55 -4.01
N GLY A 105 -7.35 -4.38 -4.65
CA GLY A 105 -6.05 -4.72 -4.07
C GLY A 105 -5.70 -3.87 -2.85
N TYR A 106 -5.93 -2.55 -2.96
CA TYR A 106 -5.71 -1.60 -1.87
C TYR A 106 -6.59 -1.90 -0.66
N GLU A 107 -7.91 -2.03 -0.86
CA GLU A 107 -8.87 -2.25 0.23
C GLU A 107 -8.63 -3.58 0.94
N ALA A 108 -8.39 -4.66 0.19
CA ALA A 108 -8.11 -5.97 0.78
C ALA A 108 -6.84 -5.97 1.63
N GLN A 109 -5.78 -5.29 1.16
CA GLN A 109 -4.52 -5.22 1.91
C GLN A 109 -4.65 -4.30 3.13
N LEU A 110 -5.37 -3.19 3.01
CA LEU A 110 -5.62 -2.29 4.13
C LEU A 110 -6.46 -2.97 5.22
N ALA A 111 -7.51 -3.70 4.85
CA ALA A 111 -8.31 -4.48 5.79
C ALA A 111 -7.46 -5.49 6.56
N LYS A 112 -6.54 -6.18 5.86
CA LYS A 112 -5.58 -7.09 6.48
C LYS A 112 -4.65 -6.38 7.47
N TYR A 113 -4.04 -5.26 7.09
CA TYR A 113 -3.16 -4.53 8.02
C TYR A 113 -3.90 -3.98 9.24
N ARG A 114 -5.14 -3.49 9.06
CA ARG A 114 -6.00 -3.08 10.18
C ARG A 114 -6.28 -4.25 11.10
N GLU A 115 -6.59 -5.42 10.56
CA GLU A 115 -6.84 -6.62 11.36
C GLU A 115 -5.59 -7.04 12.15
N ASP A 116 -4.43 -7.10 11.48
CA ASP A 116 -3.16 -7.54 12.07
C ASP A 116 -2.60 -6.52 13.09
N HIS A 117 -2.98 -5.24 12.99
CA HIS A 117 -2.37 -4.13 13.74
C HIS A 117 -3.39 -3.14 14.34
N LYS A 118 -4.56 -3.61 14.78
CA LYS A 118 -5.67 -2.79 15.35
C LYS A 118 -5.27 -1.79 16.44
N GLY A 119 -4.15 -1.99 17.14
CA GLY A 119 -3.68 -1.08 18.19
C GLY A 119 -2.99 0.19 17.67
N VAL A 120 -2.65 0.24 16.38
CA VAL A 120 -1.92 1.35 15.75
C VAL A 120 -2.46 1.74 14.37
N LEU A 121 -3.46 1.02 13.86
CA LEU A 121 -4.19 1.30 12.62
C LEU A 121 -5.69 1.16 12.89
N ASP A 122 -6.41 2.28 12.80
CA ASP A 122 -7.89 2.34 12.89
C ASP A 122 -8.56 2.25 11.50
#